data_AF-A0A0L6UPI1-F1
#
_entry.id   AF-A0A0L6UPI1-F1
#
_cell.length_a   1.000
_cell.length_b   1.000
_cell.length_c   1.000
_cell.angle_alpha   90.00
_cell.angle_beta   90.00
_cell.angle_gamma   90.00
#
_symmetry.space_group_name_H-M   'P 1'
#
loop_
_entity.id
_entity.type
_entity.pdbx_description
1 polymer ?
#
loop_
_entity_poly.entity_id
_entity_poly.type
_entity_poly.pdbx_seq_one_letter_code
_entity_poly.pdbx_strand_id
1 'polypeptide(L)'
;MCTACPGETTHLSQLYLDYQGKFKLEFLSNLEFIPFTQEAWTAPNATAFIGIAAHLMDFKFELIEMNISILHIQGKIFFHYF
;
A
#
# COMPACT_ATOMS: atom_id res chain seq x y z
N MET A 1 0.57 -17.21 18.17
CA MET A 1 -0.42 -16.95 17.11
C MET A 1 -1.51 -16.09 17.75
N CYS A 2 -1.41 -14.77 17.67
CA CYS A 2 -2.44 -13.90 18.23
C CYS A 2 -3.51 -13.72 17.16
N THR A 3 -4.63 -14.42 17.31
CA THR A 3 -5.85 -14.16 16.54
C THR A 3 -6.37 -12.80 16.99
N ALA A 4 -6.25 -11.80 16.11
CA ALA A 4 -6.77 -10.46 16.37
C ALA A 4 -8.24 -10.53 16.81
N CYS A 5 -8.60 -9.75 17.84
CA CYS A 5 -9.96 -9.70 18.35
C CYS A 5 -10.91 -9.25 17.23
N PRO A 6 -12.04 -9.95 16.99
CA PRO A 6 -12.93 -9.67 15.85
C PRO A 6 -13.52 -8.24 15.86
N GLY A 7 -13.59 -7.59 17.03
CA GLY A 7 -14.04 -6.20 17.15
C GLY A 7 -13.05 -5.17 16.58
N GLU A 8 -11.75 -5.36 16.80
CA GLU A 8 -10.72 -4.40 16.37
C GLU A 8 -10.45 -4.49 14.86
N THR A 9 -10.44 -5.70 14.31
CA THR A 9 -10.28 -5.93 12.87
C THR A 9 -11.46 -5.38 12.08
N THR A 10 -12.68 -5.52 12.60
CA THR A 10 -13.88 -4.95 11.96
C THR A 10 -13.86 -3.42 11.99
N HIS A 11 -13.51 -2.82 13.13
CA HIS A 11 -13.42 -1.37 13.27
C HIS A 11 -12.33 -0.75 12.37
N LEU A 12 -11.13 -1.33 12.33
CA LEU A 12 -10.05 -0.86 11.46
C LEU A 12 -10.40 -1.00 9.97
N SER A 13 -11.06 -2.09 9.59
CA SER A 13 -11.49 -2.29 8.20
C SER A 13 -12.54 -1.26 7.78
N GLN A 14 -13.49 -0.95 8.65
CA GLN A 14 -14.49 0.09 8.41
C GLN A 14 -13.85 1.48 8.30
N LEU A 15 -12.96 1.84 9.22
CA LEU A 15 -12.22 3.10 9.18
C LEU A 15 -11.41 3.22 7.87
N TYR A 16 -10.76 2.14 7.46
CA TYR A 16 -10.02 2.10 6.19
C TYR A 16 -10.92 2.31 4.98
N LEU A 17 -12.09 1.64 4.92
CA LEU A 17 -13.06 1.82 3.84
C LEU A 17 -13.63 3.25 3.80
N ASP A 18 -13.93 3.82 4.97
CA ASP A 18 -14.45 5.17 5.11
C ASP A 18 -13.41 6.21 4.65
N TYR A 19 -12.15 6.01 5.04
CA TYR A 19 -11.02 6.81 4.58
C TYR A 19 -10.81 6.72 3.07
N GLN A 20 -10.83 5.50 2.50
CA GLN A 20 -10.71 5.29 1.05
C GLN A 20 -11.84 5.98 0.26
N GLY A 21 -13.07 5.97 0.79
CA GLY A 21 -14.21 6.65 0.19
C GLY A 21 -14.02 8.16 0.13
N LYS A 22 -13.67 8.78 1.26
CA LYS A 22 -13.41 10.23 1.35
C LYS A 22 -12.25 10.64 0.46
N PHE A 23 -11.16 9.88 0.49
CA PHE A 23 -9.97 10.15 -0.28
C PHE A 23 -10.21 10.11 -1.80
N LYS A 24 -10.96 9.12 -2.29
CA LYS A 24 -11.35 9.05 -3.71
C LYS A 24 -12.14 10.27 -4.17
N LEU A 25 -13.09 10.71 -3.35
CA LEU A 25 -13.96 11.84 -3.69
C LEU A 25 -13.24 13.18 -3.61
N GLU A 26 -12.37 13.37 -2.62
CA GLU A 26 -11.73 14.66 -2.36
C GLU A 26 -10.43 14.86 -3.12
N PHE A 27 -9.63 13.80 -3.29
CA PHE A 27 -8.28 13.93 -3.87
C PHE A 27 -8.20 13.39 -5.29
N LEU A 28 -8.64 12.15 -5.53
CA LEU A 28 -8.44 11.51 -6.83
C LEU A 28 -9.35 12.09 -7.93
N SER A 29 -10.53 12.57 -7.57
CA SER A 29 -11.48 13.15 -8.54
C SER A 29 -11.01 14.48 -9.14
N ASN A 30 -10.15 15.21 -8.42
CA ASN A 30 -9.70 16.56 -8.76
C ASN A 30 -8.35 16.60 -9.48
N LEU A 31 -7.71 15.45 -9.67
CA LEU A 31 -6.38 15.35 -10.26
C LEU A 31 -6.44 14.78 -11.67
N GLU A 32 -5.91 15.53 -12.62
CA GLU A 32 -5.79 15.10 -14.02
C GLU A 32 -4.73 14.00 -14.17
N PHE A 33 -3.67 14.07 -13.35
CA PHE A 33 -2.58 13.10 -13.33
C PHE A 33 -2.17 12.78 -11.89
N ILE A 34 -1.83 11.52 -11.66
CA ILE A 34 -1.33 11.02 -10.37
C ILE A 34 0.06 10.43 -10.63
N PRO A 35 1.15 11.07 -10.17
CA PRO A 35 2.47 10.49 -10.25
C PRO A 35 2.61 9.33 -9.25
N PHE A 36 3.29 8.26 -9.67
CA PHE A 36 3.54 7.09 -8.84
C PHE A 36 5.04 6.83 -8.73
N THR A 37 5.49 6.40 -7.55
CA THR A 37 6.78 5.75 -7.37
C THR A 37 6.56 4.25 -7.14
N GLN A 38 7.46 3.47 -7.72
CA GLN A 38 7.54 2.04 -7.48
C GLN A 38 8.90 1.74 -6.88
N GLU A 39 8.90 1.12 -5.71
CA GLU A 39 10.12 0.70 -5.02
C GLU A 39 10.10 -0.80 -4.82
N ALA A 40 11.22 -1.45 -5.14
CA ALA A 40 11.40 -2.87 -4.93
C ALA A 40 12.50 -3.10 -3.90
N TRP A 41 12.22 -3.94 -2.91
CA TRP A 41 13.22 -4.36 -1.91
C TRP A 41 13.09 -5.83 -1.59
N THR A 42 14.18 -6.43 -1.13
CA THR A 42 14.22 -7.85 -0.73
C THR A 42 14.41 -7.98 0.77
N ALA A 43 13.73 -8.92 1.39
CA ALA A 43 13.99 -9.36 2.76
C ALA A 43 14.88 -10.62 2.77
N PRO A 44 15.62 -10.86 3.87
CA PRO A 44 16.54 -12.01 3.98
C PRO A 44 15.91 -13.40 3.80
N ASN A 45 14.59 -13.51 3.86
CA ASN A 45 13.81 -14.75 3.78
C ASN A 45 13.41 -15.14 2.34
N ALA A 46 14.16 -14.70 1.32
CA ALA A 46 13.83 -14.90 -0.10
C ALA A 46 12.46 -14.32 -0.51
N THR A 47 11.98 -13.32 0.23
CA THR A 47 10.82 -12.52 -0.13
C THR A 47 11.27 -11.23 -0.79
N ALA A 48 10.68 -10.89 -1.93
CA ALA A 48 10.73 -9.57 -2.52
C ALA A 48 9.42 -8.83 -2.26
N PHE A 49 9.51 -7.52 -2.12
CA PHE A 49 8.38 -6.62 -1.98
C PHE A 49 8.43 -5.58 -3.10
N ILE A 50 7.26 -5.20 -3.58
CA ILE A 50 7.09 -4.03 -4.43
C ILE A 50 6.10 -3.11 -3.74
N GLY A 51 6.57 -1.94 -3.30
CA GLY A 51 5.74 -0.84 -2.85
C GLY A 51 5.35 0.05 -4.04
N ILE A 52 4.07 0.42 -4.11
CA ILE A 52 3.57 1.41 -5.07
C ILE A 52 2.98 2.55 -4.26
N ALA A 53 3.56 3.74 -4.37
CA ALA A 53 3.07 4.94 -3.72
C ALA A 53 2.61 5.97 -4.77
N ALA A 54 1.47 6.61 -4.54
CA ALA A 54 1.07 7.82 -5.25
C ALA A 54 1.58 9.04 -4.49
N HIS A 55 2.08 10.01 -5.24
CA HIS A 55 2.43 11.33 -4.72
C HIS A 55 1.40 12.32 -5.19
N LEU A 56 0.80 13.07 -4.28
CA LEU A 56 -0.29 13.99 -4.57
C LEU A 56 0.05 15.31 -3.89
N MET A 57 -0.30 16.43 -4.52
CA MET A 57 -0.21 17.74 -3.88
C MET A 57 -1.64 18.21 -3.59
N ASP A 58 -1.93 18.53 -2.33
CA ASP A 58 -3.25 19.02 -1.97
C ASP A 58 -3.43 20.52 -2.33
N PHE A 59 -4.63 21.04 -2.08
CA PHE A 59 -4.96 22.44 -2.33
C PHE A 59 -4.19 23.45 -1.45
N LYS A 60 -3.48 22.98 -0.42
CA LYS A 60 -2.61 23.75 0.46
C LYS A 60 -1.13 23.59 0.08
N PHE A 61 -0.83 22.94 -1.05
CA PHE A 61 0.52 22.61 -1.50
C PHE A 61 1.27 21.65 -0.56
N GLU A 62 0.56 20.86 0.23
CA GLU A 62 1.13 19.79 1.04
C GLU A 62 1.31 18.52 0.19
N LEU A 63 2.48 17.89 0.30
CA LEU A 63 2.75 16.60 -0.33
C LEU A 63 2.09 15.49 0.48
N ILE A 64 1.13 14.81 -0.14
CA ILE A 64 0.48 13.63 0.39
C ILE A 64 1.06 12.41 -0.32
N GLU A 65 1.75 11.58 0.44
CA GLU A 65 2.20 10.27 -0.02
C GLU A 65 1.18 9.20 0.39
N MET A 66 0.64 8.48 -0.59
CA MET A 66 -0.32 7.41 -0.37
C MET A 66 0.26 6.08 -0.83
N ASN A 67 0.46 5.15 0.10
CA ASN A 67 0.85 3.79 -0.26
C ASN A 67 -0.38 3.02 -0.78
N ILE A 68 -0.36 2.67 -2.06
CA ILE A 68 -1.48 2.02 -2.76
C ILE A 68 -1.44 0.52 -2.51
N SER A 69 -0.24 -0.06 -2.58
CA SER A 69 -0.07 -1.49 -2.42
C SER A 69 1.35 -1.83 -2.01
N ILE A 70 1.45 -2.84 -1.15
CA ILE A 70 2.69 -3.57 -0.92
C ILE A 70 2.46 -4.99 -1.44
N LEU A 71 3.05 -5.31 -2.59
CA LEU A 71 3.00 -6.64 -3.17
C LEU A 71 4.04 -7.52 -2.51
N HIS A 72 3.61 -8.67 -2.00
CA HIS A 72 4.49 -9.71 -1.46
C HIS A 72 4.78 -10.74 -2.55
N ILE A 73 6.05 -10.87 -2.94
CA ILE A 73 6.52 -11.79 -3.97
C ILE A 73 7.46 -12.79 -3.30
N GLN A 74 7.01 -14.03 -3.13
CA GLN A 74 7.84 -15.10 -2.60
C GLN A 74 8.37 -15.95 -3.76
N GLY A 75 9.69 -15.95 -3.94
CA GLY A 75 10.34 -16.83 -4.91
C GLY A 75 10.31 -18.29 -4.44
N LYS A 76 10.28 -19.23 -5.39
CA LYS A 76 10.61 -20.64 -5.09
C LYS A 76 12.13 -20.77 -5.07
N ILE A 77 12.71 -21.11 -3.92
CA ILE A 77 14.13 -21.49 -3.83
C ILE A 77 14.27 -22.87 -4.48
N PHE A 78 14.70 -22.92 -5.74
CA PHE A 78 15.14 -24.17 -6.37
C PHE A 78 16.63 -24.35 -6.10
N PHE A 79 16.98 -25.24 -5.17
CA PHE A 79 18.35 -25.73 -5.03
C PHE A 79 18.66 -26.62 -6.25
N HIS A 80 19.16 -26.04 -7.34
CA HIS A 80 19.92 -26.80 -8.32
C HIS A 80 21.35 -26.91 -7.79
N TYR A 81 21.65 -28.07 -7.20
CA TYR A 81 23.02 -28.48 -6.94
C TYR A 81 23.69 -28.74 -8.31
N PHE A 82 24.73 -27.97 -8.62
CA PHE A 82 25.69 -28.32 -9.67
C PHE A 82 26.76 -29.26 -9.10
#